data_AF-A0A2A5CSC2-F1
#
_entry.id   AF-A0A2A5CSC2-F1
#
_cell.length_a   1.000
_cell.length_b   1.000
_cell.length_c   1.000
_cell.angle_alpha   90.00
_cell.angle_beta   90.00
_cell.angle_gamma   90.00
#
_symmetry.space_group_name_H-M   'P 1'
#
loop_
_entity.id
_entity.type
_entity.pdbx_description
1 polymer ?
#
loop_
_entity_poly.entity_id
_entity_poly.type
_entity_poly.pdbx_seq_one_letter_code
_entity_poly.pdbx_strand_id
1 'polypeptide(L)' 'MRELWEWFDENHTKFTDKGTKAAASRARKSIGELKKLITEYRKISVEESK' A
#
# COMPACT_ATOMS: atom_id res chain seq x y z
N MET A 1 8.73 2.36 1.54
CA MET A 1 7.87 1.17 1.43
C MET A 1 7.34 0.71 2.77
N ARG A 2 8.21 0.53 3.80
CA ARG A 2 7.78 0.15 5.16
C ARG A 2 6.69 1.06 5.73
N GLU A 3 6.89 2.38 5.66
CA GLU A 3 5.89 3.35 6.14
C GLU A 3 4.54 3.18 5.42
N LEU A 4 4.52 3.02 4.09
CA LEU A 4 3.27 2.80 3.36
C LEU A 4 2.52 1.53 3.81
N TRP A 5 3.27 0.49 4.17
CA TRP A 5 2.70 -0.72 4.75
C TRP A 5 2.14 -0.48 6.15
N GLU A 6 2.91 0.15 7.04
CA GLU A 6 2.47 0.47 8.41
C GLU A 6 1.22 1.35 8.40
N TRP A 7 1.17 2.36 7.53
CA TRP A 7 0.01 3.22 7.37
C TRP A 7 -1.21 2.48 6.79
N PHE A 8 -0.97 1.55 5.86
CA PHE A 8 -2.04 0.69 5.37
C PHE A 8 -2.58 -0.17 6.51
N ASP A 9 -1.72 -0.87 7.24
CA ASP A 9 -2.09 -1.80 8.30
C ASP A 9 -2.86 -1.10 9.43
N GLU A 10 -2.36 0.06 9.90
CA GLU A 10 -3.01 0.85 10.93
C GLU A 10 -4.42 1.32 10.50
N ASN A 11 -4.54 1.88 9.29
CA ASN A 11 -5.83 2.39 8.80
C ASN A 11 -6.79 1.27 8.39
N HIS A 12 -6.27 0.14 7.92
CA HIS A 12 -7.06 -1.04 7.61
C HIS A 12 -7.66 -1.62 8.88
N THR A 13 -6.84 -1.82 9.92
CA THR A 13 -7.29 -2.28 11.25
C THR A 13 -8.33 -1.35 11.84
N LYS A 14 -8.12 -0.01 11.81
CA LYS A 14 -9.13 0.97 12.26
C LYS A 14 -10.44 0.87 11.49
N PHE A 15 -10.39 0.55 10.20
CA PHE A 15 -11.60 0.36 9.40
C PHE A 15 -12.30 -0.97 9.73
N THR A 16 -11.56 -2.07 9.86
CA THR A 16 -12.15 -3.38 10.17
C THR A 16 -12.81 -3.39 11.55
N ASP A 17 -12.20 -2.74 12.53
CA ASP A 17 -12.69 -2.76 13.91
C ASP A 17 -13.85 -1.80 14.14
N LYS A 18 -13.82 -0.61 13.51
CA LYS A 18 -14.74 0.50 13.84
C LYS A 18 -15.61 0.95 12.67
N GLY A 19 -15.46 0.37 11.47
CA GLY A 19 -16.21 0.77 10.28
C GLY A 19 -15.91 2.18 9.77
N THR A 20 -14.77 2.78 10.17
CA THR A 20 -14.47 4.18 9.87
C THR A 20 -14.15 4.39 8.38
N LYS A 21 -15.08 4.98 7.62
CA LYS A 21 -14.94 5.20 6.16
C LYS A 21 -13.69 6.00 5.76
N ALA A 22 -13.29 6.99 6.57
CA ALA A 22 -12.08 7.77 6.33
C ALA A 22 -10.80 6.92 6.44
N ALA A 23 -10.75 5.99 7.40
CA ALA A 23 -9.65 5.04 7.55
C ALA A 23 -9.57 4.10 6.33
N ALA A 24 -10.71 3.62 5.83
CA ALA A 24 -10.75 2.82 4.60
C ALA A 24 -10.15 3.56 3.39
N SER A 25 -10.46 4.85 3.24
CA SER A 25 -9.90 5.68 2.16
C SER A 25 -8.38 5.82 2.29
N ARG A 26 -7.87 6.09 3.50
CA ARG A 26 -6.43 6.20 3.78
C ARG A 26 -5.70 4.88 3.53
N ALA A 27 -6.26 3.75 3.98
CA ALA A 27 -5.69 2.43 3.74
C ALA A 27 -5.55 2.15 2.24
N ARG A 28 -6.62 2.38 1.46
CA ARG A 28 -6.59 2.21 -0.01
C ARG A 28 -5.55 3.10 -0.70
N LYS A 29 -5.37 4.33 -0.20
CA LYS A 29 -4.33 5.23 -0.73
C LYS A 29 -2.94 4.66 -0.48
N SER A 30 -2.61 4.28 0.76
CA SER A 30 -1.28 3.78 1.13
C SER A 30 -0.91 2.50 0.38
N ILE A 31 -1.82 1.53 0.29
CA ILE A 31 -1.55 0.28 -0.45
C ILE A 31 -1.46 0.51 -1.96
N GLY A 32 -2.20 1.48 -2.50
CA GLY A 32 -2.11 1.88 -3.90
C GLY A 32 -0.74 2.46 -4.25
N GLU A 33 -0.21 3.35 -3.41
CA GLU A 33 1.15 3.88 -3.59
C GLU A 33 2.21 2.78 -3.43
N LEU A 34 2.05 1.86 -2.48
CA LEU A 34 2.97 0.73 -2.30
C LEU A 34 3.00 -0.16 -3.56
N LYS A 35 1.83 -0.47 -4.14
CA LYS A 35 1.71 -1.25 -5.39
C LYS A 35 2.46 -0.59 -6.55
N LYS A 36 2.39 0.74 -6.69
CA LYS A 36 3.12 1.46 -7.76
C LYS A 36 4.62 1.21 -7.65
N LEU A 37 5.18 1.38 -6.45
CA LEU A 37 6.61 1.18 -6.20
C LEU A 37 7.05 -0.27 -6.48
N ILE A 38 6.26 -1.25 -6.06
CA ILE A 38 6.53 -2.68 -6.33
C ILE A 38 6.52 -2.97 -7.83
N THR A 39 5.53 -2.42 -8.55
CA THR A 39 5.37 -2.65 -9.99
C THR A 39 6.55 -2.07 -10.76
N GLU A 40 7.00 -0.86 -10.42
CA GLU A 40 8.15 -0.22 -11.05
C GLU A 40 9.45 -0.99 -10.75
N TYR A 41 9.68 -1.37 -9.49
CA TYR A 41 10.82 -2.20 -9.11
C TYR A 41 10.87 -3.51 -9.91
N ARG A 42 9.74 -4.24 -10.00
CA ARG A 42 9.66 -5.48 -10.77
C ARG A 42 9.97 -5.24 -12.26
N LYS A 43 9.44 -4.16 -12.84
CA LYS A 43 9.67 -3.82 -14.25
C LYS A 43 11.16 -3.62 -14.53
N ILE A 44 11.84 -2.82 -13.70
CA ILE A 44 13.28 -2.57 -13.81
C ILE A 44 14.06 -3.88 -13.65
N SER A 45 13.77 -4.66 -12.60
CA SER A 45 14.44 -5.94 -12.33
C SER A 45 14.32 -6.95 -13.48
N VAL A 46 13.14 -7.04 -14.11
CA VAL A 46 12.92 -7.91 -15.27
C VAL A 46 13.70 -7.42 -16.49
N GLU A 47 13.78 -6.11 -16.71
CA GLU A 47 14.53 -5.53 -17.83
C GLU A 47 16.03 -5.75 -17.69
N GLU A 48 16.58 -5.63 -16.47
CA GLU A 48 17.99 -5.91 -16.18
C GLU A 48 18.38 -7.39 -16.37
N SER A 49 17.40 -8.30 -16.36
CA SER A 49 17.61 -9.74 -16.48
C SER A 49 17.41 -10.28 -17.91
N LYS A 50 17.22 -9.40 -18.90
CA LYS A 50 17.09 -9.75 -20.33
C LYS A 50 18.40 -9.56 -21.07
#